data_AF-A0A2D9BD47-F1
#
_entry.id   AF-A0A2D9BD47-F1
#
_cell.length_a   1.000
_cell.length_b   1.000
_cell.length_c   1.000
_cell.angle_alpha   90.00
_cell.angle_beta   90.00
_cell.angle_gamma   90.00
#
_symmetry.space_group_name_H-M   'P 1'
#
loop_
_entity.id
_entity.type
_entity.pdbx_description
1 polymer ?
#
loop_
_entity_poly.entity_id
_entity_poly.type
_entity_poly.pdbx_seq_one_letter_code
_entity_poly.pdbx_strand_id
1 'polypeptide(L)'
;MKQKDYLKDISEIKNLMNRSSRFISLSGLSGIFAGIYAIAGAMIAYLFLFPEPGEYLTLHSQNFKLLLLVLALVAVLSVVTAYLLTTRKATKNNEKIWDATTKRLLLNFLIPLITGGIYILIKLGNQHYGLTGALMLIFYGLALVNASKYTLGNVKYLGYAEIILGLICAALPGYGLWFWIFGFGVLHIIYGSLMFVQEKKH
;
A
#
# COMPACT_ATOMS: atom_id res chain seq x y z
N MET A 1 11.46 -18.94 -48.23
CA MET A 1 10.11 -18.78 -47.64
C MET A 1 10.05 -19.12 -46.14
N LYS A 2 10.84 -20.06 -45.59
CA LYS A 2 10.80 -20.47 -44.17
C LYS A 2 11.24 -19.45 -43.10
N GLN A 3 12.11 -18.48 -43.42
CA GLN A 3 12.68 -17.57 -42.40
C GLN A 3 11.72 -16.47 -41.92
N LYS A 4 10.74 -16.07 -42.74
CA LYS A 4 9.73 -15.06 -42.39
C LYS A 4 8.71 -15.57 -41.37
N ASP A 5 8.47 -16.88 -41.33
CA ASP A 5 7.56 -17.50 -40.35
C ASP A 5 8.14 -17.50 -38.95
N TYR A 6 9.41 -17.87 -38.76
CA TYR A 6 10.01 -17.91 -37.42
C TYR A 6 9.99 -16.56 -36.69
N LEU A 7 10.23 -15.45 -37.40
CA LEU A 7 10.16 -14.12 -36.79
C LEU A 7 8.72 -13.73 -36.43
N LYS A 8 7.75 -14.21 -37.20
CA LYS A 8 6.33 -13.99 -36.96
C LYS A 8 5.84 -14.84 -35.79
N ASP A 9 6.28 -16.09 -35.70
CA ASP A 9 6.00 -17.00 -34.59
C ASP A 9 6.66 -16.52 -33.30
N ILE A 10 7.91 -16.04 -33.33
CA ILE A 10 8.55 -15.43 -32.16
C ILE A 10 7.80 -14.16 -31.75
N SER A 11 7.37 -13.34 -32.71
CA SER A 11 6.55 -12.16 -32.44
C SER A 11 5.22 -12.55 -31.79
N GLU A 12 4.53 -13.58 -32.31
CA GLU A 12 3.29 -14.12 -31.73
C GLU A 12 3.49 -14.75 -30.36
N ILE A 13 4.56 -15.51 -30.13
CA ILE A 13 4.92 -16.05 -28.81
C ILE A 13 5.20 -14.89 -27.85
N LYS A 14 5.93 -13.85 -28.27
CA LYS A 14 6.13 -12.64 -27.46
C LYS A 14 4.81 -11.93 -27.17
N ASN A 15 3.91 -11.88 -28.15
CA ASN A 15 2.61 -11.22 -28.03
C ASN A 15 1.66 -12.04 -27.14
N LEU A 16 1.69 -13.36 -27.22
CA LEU A 16 0.98 -14.30 -26.35
C LEU A 16 1.53 -14.25 -24.93
N MET A 17 2.86 -14.20 -24.78
CA MET A 17 3.53 -14.04 -23.49
C MET A 17 3.13 -12.70 -22.85
N ASN A 18 3.21 -11.59 -23.60
CA ASN A 18 2.76 -10.26 -23.17
C ASN A 18 1.24 -10.18 -22.91
N ARG A 19 0.41 -10.90 -23.67
CA ARG A 19 -1.05 -10.98 -23.46
C ARG A 19 -1.42 -11.87 -22.27
N SER A 20 -0.65 -12.92 -21.99
CA SER A 20 -0.83 -13.80 -20.82
C SER A 20 -0.36 -13.17 -19.52
N SER A 21 0.48 -12.13 -19.61
CA SER A 21 1.03 -11.35 -18.50
C SER A 21 0.47 -9.92 -18.45
N ARG A 22 -0.81 -9.69 -18.76
CA ARG A 22 -1.42 -8.37 -18.55
C ARG A 22 -1.51 -8.11 -17.05
N PHE A 23 -0.45 -7.52 -16.53
CA PHE A 23 -0.37 -6.99 -15.18
C PHE A 23 -1.22 -5.72 -15.12
N ILE A 24 -1.99 -5.56 -14.04
CA ILE A 24 -2.75 -4.32 -13.81
C ILE A 24 -1.78 -3.15 -13.69
N SER A 25 -2.13 -2.06 -14.36
CA SER A 25 -1.48 -0.77 -14.15
C SER A 25 -2.29 0.03 -13.10
N LEU A 26 -1.86 -0.02 -11.83
CA LEU A 26 -2.40 0.82 -10.75
C LEU A 26 -2.37 2.31 -11.15
N SER A 27 -3.24 3.16 -10.59
CA SER A 27 -3.20 4.60 -10.88
C SER A 27 -2.20 5.33 -9.96
N GLY A 28 -1.28 6.12 -10.49
CA GLY A 28 -0.35 6.92 -9.68
C GLY A 28 -1.06 7.91 -8.76
N LEU A 29 -2.19 8.47 -9.22
CA LEU A 29 -3.05 9.34 -8.41
C LEU A 29 -3.55 8.66 -7.14
N SER A 30 -3.78 7.34 -7.15
CA SER A 30 -4.23 6.66 -5.93
C SER A 30 -3.16 6.66 -4.84
N GLY A 31 -1.88 6.56 -5.20
CA GLY A 31 -0.77 6.68 -4.25
C GLY A 31 -0.70 8.08 -3.63
N ILE A 32 -0.89 9.13 -4.45
CA ILE A 32 -0.89 10.52 -3.97
C ILE A 32 -2.04 10.74 -2.97
N PHE A 33 -3.26 10.31 -3.32
CA PHE A 33 -4.40 10.46 -2.43
C PHE A 33 -4.25 9.64 -1.14
N ALA A 34 -3.77 8.41 -1.22
CA ALA A 34 -3.50 7.60 -0.03
C ALA A 34 -2.56 8.31 0.94
N GLY A 35 -1.48 8.92 0.42
CA GLY A 35 -0.55 9.67 1.26
C GLY A 35 -1.13 10.97 1.83
N ILE A 36 -1.97 11.68 1.08
CA ILE A 36 -2.69 12.86 1.60
C ILE A 36 -3.64 12.44 2.74
N TYR A 37 -4.40 11.35 2.55
CA TYR A 37 -5.30 10.85 3.60
C TYR A 37 -4.54 10.41 4.84
N ALA A 38 -3.39 9.75 4.67
CA ALA A 38 -2.52 9.37 5.78
C ALA A 38 -2.02 10.60 6.57
N ILE A 39 -1.49 11.63 5.90
CA ILE A 39 -1.03 12.84 6.56
C ILE A 39 -2.18 13.56 7.29
N ALA A 40 -3.33 13.69 6.65
CA ALA A 40 -4.51 14.32 7.26
C ALA A 40 -5.00 13.53 8.49
N GLY A 41 -5.11 12.20 8.38
CA GLY A 41 -5.51 11.35 9.50
C GLY A 41 -4.51 11.39 10.66
N ALA A 42 -3.21 11.40 10.36
CA ALA A 42 -2.18 11.53 11.37
C ALA A 42 -2.18 12.90 12.06
N MET A 43 -2.47 13.98 11.31
CA MET A 43 -2.62 15.32 11.89
C MET A 43 -3.83 15.40 12.83
N ILE A 44 -4.98 14.83 12.42
CA ILE A 44 -6.16 14.74 13.28
C ILE A 44 -5.84 13.94 14.54
N ALA A 45 -5.15 12.80 14.41
CA ALA A 45 -4.74 12.00 15.54
C ALA A 45 -3.83 12.79 16.49
N TYR A 46 -2.79 13.42 15.96
CA TYR A 46 -1.82 14.18 16.74
C TYR A 46 -2.45 15.33 17.53
N LEU A 47 -3.35 16.09 16.90
CA LEU A 47 -3.95 17.28 17.49
C LEU A 47 -5.07 16.99 18.50
N PHE A 48 -5.82 15.89 18.32
CA PHE A 48 -7.06 15.67 19.07
C PHE A 48 -7.10 14.37 19.87
N LEU A 49 -6.26 13.39 19.55
CA LEU A 49 -6.39 12.02 20.07
C LEU A 49 -5.16 11.54 20.85
N PHE A 50 -3.99 12.13 20.61
CA PHE A 50 -2.79 11.80 21.37
C PHE A 50 -2.86 12.42 22.76
N PRO A 51 -2.53 11.64 23.82
CA PRO A 51 -2.55 12.12 25.18
C PRO A 51 -1.41 13.12 25.43
N GLU A 52 -1.57 13.93 26.47
CA GLU A 52 -0.55 14.89 26.90
C GLU A 52 0.77 14.20 27.26
N PRO A 53 1.92 14.91 27.17
CA PRO A 53 3.22 14.34 27.52
C PRO A 53 3.23 13.74 28.94
N GLY A 54 3.40 12.41 29.04
CA GLY A 54 3.42 11.67 30.30
C GLY A 54 2.24 10.70 30.51
N GLU A 55 1.22 10.76 29.66
CA GLU A 55 0.10 9.82 29.65
C GLU A 55 0.22 8.79 28.51
N TYR A 56 -0.31 7.58 28.72
CA TYR A 56 -0.34 6.51 27.72
C TYR A 56 -1.76 6.28 27.18
N LEU A 57 -1.87 6.04 25.88
CA LEU A 57 -3.13 5.62 25.24
C LEU A 57 -3.53 4.24 25.77
N THR A 58 -4.55 4.19 26.61
CA THR A 58 -5.14 2.94 27.11
C THR A 58 -6.20 2.41 26.14
N LEU A 59 -6.28 1.08 25.96
CA LEU A 59 -7.27 0.42 25.07
C LEU A 59 -8.73 0.86 25.30
N HIS A 60 -9.08 1.17 26.54
CA HIS A 60 -10.46 1.50 26.92
C HIS A 60 -10.79 2.99 26.77
N SER A 61 -9.79 3.83 26.49
CA SER A 61 -10.02 5.26 26.27
C SER A 61 -10.87 5.50 25.02
N GLN A 62 -11.73 6.53 25.10
CA GLN A 62 -12.49 7.00 23.94
C GLN A 62 -11.55 7.45 22.82
N ASN A 63 -10.41 8.06 23.17
CA ASN A 63 -9.38 8.49 22.23
C ASN A 63 -8.79 7.32 21.44
N PHE A 64 -8.55 6.18 22.07
CA PHE A 64 -8.06 4.98 21.37
C PHE A 64 -9.08 4.46 20.34
N LYS A 65 -10.37 4.42 20.70
CA LYS A 65 -11.43 4.03 19.77
C LYS A 65 -11.54 4.99 18.58
N LEU A 66 -11.45 6.30 18.84
CA LEU A 66 -11.42 7.32 17.81
C LEU A 66 -10.19 7.20 16.91
N LEU A 67 -9.02 6.86 17.47
CA LEU A 67 -7.79 6.65 16.70
C LEU A 67 -7.94 5.46 15.73
N LEU A 68 -8.50 4.34 16.20
CA LEU A 68 -8.83 3.19 15.34
C LEU A 68 -9.84 3.57 14.25
N LEU A 69 -10.85 4.39 14.58
CA LEU A 69 -11.82 4.89 13.61
C LEU A 69 -11.14 5.77 12.54
N VAL A 70 -10.24 6.67 12.91
CA VAL A 70 -9.47 7.49 11.96
C VAL A 70 -8.61 6.61 11.06
N LEU A 71 -7.89 5.63 11.61
CA LEU A 71 -7.10 4.68 10.83
C LEU A 71 -7.97 3.88 9.84
N ALA A 72 -9.13 3.41 10.29
CA ALA A 72 -10.08 2.70 9.45
C ALA A 72 -10.62 3.59 8.31
N LEU A 73 -10.96 4.85 8.61
CA LEU A 73 -11.40 5.81 7.60
C LEU A 73 -10.31 6.10 6.57
N VAL A 74 -9.07 6.32 7.00
CA VAL A 74 -7.92 6.50 6.08
C VAL A 74 -7.75 5.28 5.17
N ALA A 75 -7.83 4.07 5.73
CA ALA A 75 -7.72 2.84 4.95
C ALA A 75 -8.87 2.70 3.94
N VAL A 76 -10.13 2.91 4.37
CA VAL A 76 -11.30 2.81 3.50
C VAL A 76 -11.25 3.84 2.37
N LEU A 77 -10.95 5.11 2.68
CA LEU A 77 -10.82 6.16 1.66
C LEU A 77 -9.71 5.84 0.66
N SER A 78 -8.57 5.35 1.13
CA SER A 78 -7.45 4.95 0.27
C SER A 78 -7.83 3.80 -0.67
N VAL A 79 -8.48 2.76 -0.15
CA VAL A 79 -8.91 1.60 -0.94
C VAL A 79 -9.99 1.98 -1.96
N VAL A 80 -11.00 2.76 -1.54
CA VAL A 80 -12.07 3.22 -2.43
C VAL A 80 -11.50 4.09 -3.55
N THR A 81 -10.63 5.06 -3.23
CA THR A 81 -9.99 5.91 -4.23
C THR A 81 -9.10 5.11 -5.16
N ALA A 82 -8.32 4.15 -4.64
CA ALA A 82 -7.49 3.27 -5.46
C ALA A 82 -8.32 2.42 -6.42
N TYR A 83 -9.42 1.83 -5.94
CA TYR A 83 -10.33 1.06 -6.76
C TYR A 83 -10.96 1.92 -7.86
N LEU A 84 -11.51 3.09 -7.54
CA LEU A 84 -12.18 3.96 -8.50
C LEU A 84 -11.22 4.49 -9.58
N LEU A 85 -10.04 4.96 -9.19
CA LEU A 85 -9.07 5.53 -10.14
C LEU A 85 -8.43 4.44 -11.01
N THR A 86 -8.09 3.29 -10.43
CA THR A 86 -7.54 2.15 -11.19
C THR A 86 -8.59 1.59 -12.15
N THR A 87 -9.86 1.51 -11.73
CA THR A 87 -10.98 1.10 -12.60
C THR A 87 -11.12 2.06 -13.77
N ARG A 88 -11.18 3.37 -13.52
CA ARG A 88 -11.28 4.39 -14.58
C ARG A 88 -10.13 4.28 -15.59
N LYS A 89 -8.91 4.08 -15.11
CA LYS A 89 -7.71 3.91 -15.94
C LYS A 89 -7.76 2.64 -16.78
N ALA A 90 -8.10 1.51 -16.18
CA ALA A 90 -8.21 0.23 -16.88
C ALA A 90 -9.29 0.28 -17.97
N THR A 91 -10.45 0.88 -17.70
CA THR A 91 -11.50 1.08 -18.71
C THR A 91 -11.01 1.96 -19.86
N LYS A 92 -10.28 3.06 -19.58
CA LYS A 92 -9.69 3.91 -20.63
C LYS A 92 -8.70 3.15 -21.52
N ASN A 93 -8.00 2.17 -20.95
CA ASN A 93 -6.99 1.36 -21.64
C ASN A 93 -7.54 0.05 -22.22
N ASN A 94 -8.87 -0.20 -22.17
CA ASN A 94 -9.49 -1.47 -22.56
C ASN A 94 -8.89 -2.70 -21.84
N GLU A 95 -8.51 -2.53 -20.58
CA GLU A 95 -8.00 -3.59 -19.70
C GLU A 95 -9.13 -4.15 -18.81
N LYS A 96 -9.10 -5.46 -18.55
CA LYS A 96 -10.03 -6.09 -17.60
C LYS A 96 -9.51 -5.90 -16.17
N ILE A 97 -10.32 -5.27 -15.32
CA ILE A 97 -9.98 -5.01 -13.91
C ILE A 97 -10.06 -6.27 -13.05
N TRP A 98 -10.91 -7.23 -13.42
CA TRP A 98 -11.16 -8.42 -12.61
C TRP A 98 -10.77 -9.68 -13.38
N ASP A 99 -9.47 -9.99 -13.34
CA ASP A 99 -8.89 -11.16 -13.97
C ASP A 99 -8.12 -12.05 -12.98
N ALA A 100 -7.51 -13.13 -13.49
CA ALA A 100 -6.74 -14.05 -12.66
C ALA A 100 -5.53 -13.36 -12.00
N THR A 101 -4.91 -12.40 -12.69
CA THR A 101 -3.76 -11.63 -12.18
C THR A 101 -4.15 -10.74 -11.01
N THR A 102 -5.29 -10.07 -11.12
CA THR A 102 -5.87 -9.23 -10.06
C THR A 102 -6.16 -10.04 -8.80
N LYS A 103 -6.78 -11.21 -8.96
CA LYS A 103 -7.05 -12.11 -7.83
C LYS A 103 -5.77 -12.56 -7.15
N ARG A 104 -4.74 -12.90 -7.93
CA ARG A 104 -3.42 -13.27 -7.40
C ARG A 104 -2.74 -12.11 -6.69
N LEU A 105 -2.80 -10.89 -7.25
CA LEU A 105 -2.29 -9.67 -6.62
C LEU A 105 -2.96 -9.45 -5.26
N LEU A 106 -4.30 -9.43 -5.23
CA LEU A 106 -5.07 -9.21 -4.00
C LEU A 106 -4.79 -10.27 -2.95
N LEU A 107 -4.74 -11.55 -3.34
CA LEU A 107 -4.43 -12.63 -2.40
C LEU A 107 -3.03 -12.48 -1.80
N ASN A 108 -2.02 -12.20 -2.63
CA ASN A 108 -0.63 -12.03 -2.15
C ASN A 108 -0.44 -10.75 -1.34
N PHE A 109 -1.24 -9.71 -1.60
CA PHE A 109 -1.28 -8.50 -0.78
C PHE A 109 -1.98 -8.74 0.57
N LEU A 110 -3.14 -9.40 0.55
CA LEU A 110 -3.97 -9.59 1.74
C LEU A 110 -3.37 -10.56 2.74
N ILE A 111 -2.62 -11.58 2.30
CA ILE A 111 -2.03 -12.57 3.22
C ILE A 111 -1.13 -11.89 4.27
N PRO A 112 -0.08 -11.13 3.92
CA PRO A 112 0.75 -10.44 4.92
C PRO A 112 -0.02 -9.36 5.67
N LEU A 113 -0.91 -8.62 4.98
CA LEU A 113 -1.66 -7.52 5.59
C LEU A 113 -2.62 -7.99 6.68
N ILE A 114 -3.42 -9.03 6.41
CA ILE A 114 -4.37 -9.60 7.37
C ILE A 114 -3.60 -10.27 8.52
N THR A 115 -2.56 -11.04 8.21
CA THR A 115 -1.71 -11.68 9.23
C THR A 115 -1.11 -10.63 10.17
N GLY A 116 -0.57 -9.55 9.61
CA GLY A 116 -0.02 -8.43 10.37
C GLY A 116 -1.08 -7.69 11.18
N GLY A 117 -2.23 -7.40 10.59
CA GLY A 117 -3.35 -6.76 11.28
C GLY A 117 -3.83 -7.57 12.49
N ILE A 118 -4.02 -8.88 12.33
CA ILE A 118 -4.36 -9.78 13.43
C ILE A 118 -3.26 -9.78 14.50
N TYR A 119 -1.99 -9.88 14.11
CA TYR A 119 -0.87 -9.86 15.05
C TYR A 119 -0.79 -8.56 15.86
N ILE A 120 -1.00 -7.41 15.20
CA ILE A 120 -1.05 -6.10 15.85
C ILE A 120 -2.20 -6.06 16.86
N LEU A 121 -3.41 -6.52 16.49
CA LEU A 121 -4.56 -6.56 17.40
C LEU A 121 -4.30 -7.46 18.62
N ILE A 122 -3.66 -8.61 18.44
CA ILE A 122 -3.25 -9.49 19.55
C ILE A 122 -2.27 -8.77 20.48
N LYS A 123 -1.27 -8.07 19.93
CA LYS A 123 -0.28 -7.33 20.74
C LYS A 123 -0.90 -6.14 21.48
N LEU A 124 -1.82 -5.44 20.83
CA LEU A 124 -2.61 -4.39 21.46
C LEU A 124 -3.45 -4.96 22.61
N GLY A 125 -4.13 -6.10 22.42
CA GLY A 125 -4.85 -6.80 23.49
C GLY A 125 -3.97 -7.17 24.69
N ASN A 126 -2.70 -7.50 24.43
CA ASN A 126 -1.68 -7.78 25.44
C ASN A 126 -0.97 -6.52 25.98
N GLN A 127 -1.55 -5.32 25.82
CA GLN A 127 -1.02 -4.05 26.33
C GLN A 127 0.36 -3.63 25.76
N HIS A 128 0.76 -4.16 24.60
CA HIS A 128 2.03 -3.79 23.93
C HIS A 128 1.78 -2.78 22.81
N TYR A 129 1.75 -1.48 23.15
CA TYR A 129 1.34 -0.41 22.24
C TYR A 129 2.45 0.16 21.34
N GLY A 130 3.69 0.20 21.86
CA GLY A 130 4.78 1.01 21.28
C GLY A 130 5.26 0.59 19.89
N LEU A 131 4.97 -0.65 19.46
CA LEU A 131 5.44 -1.19 18.18
C LEU A 131 4.39 -1.13 17.05
N THR A 132 3.19 -0.60 17.33
CA THR A 132 2.07 -0.64 16.38
C THR A 132 2.43 0.00 15.03
N GLY A 133 3.01 1.21 15.04
CA GLY A 133 3.42 1.91 13.82
C GLY A 133 4.47 1.13 13.03
N ALA A 134 5.50 0.61 13.71
CA ALA A 134 6.55 -0.21 13.10
C ALA A 134 5.97 -1.47 12.44
N LEU A 135 5.09 -2.19 13.14
CA LEU A 135 4.45 -3.39 12.63
C LEU A 135 3.56 -3.09 11.42
N MET A 136 2.82 -1.99 11.43
CA MET A 136 2.02 -1.57 10.27
C MET A 136 2.91 -1.37 9.04
N LEU A 137 4.01 -0.62 9.17
CA LEU A 137 4.97 -0.38 8.09
C LEU A 137 5.58 -1.68 7.57
N ILE A 138 6.03 -2.57 8.46
CA ILE A 138 6.66 -3.85 8.08
C ILE A 138 5.67 -4.75 7.34
N PHE A 139 4.50 -5.02 7.91
CA PHE A 139 3.54 -5.95 7.31
C PHE A 139 2.93 -5.39 6.02
N TYR A 140 2.70 -4.07 5.96
CA TYR A 140 2.30 -3.42 4.73
C TYR A 140 3.39 -3.46 3.65
N GLY A 141 4.65 -3.19 4.02
CA GLY A 141 5.77 -3.30 3.10
C GLY A 141 5.95 -4.72 2.56
N LEU A 142 5.80 -5.75 3.41
CA LEU A 142 5.78 -7.16 2.99
C LEU A 142 4.60 -7.46 2.06
N ALA A 143 3.41 -6.92 2.33
CA ALA A 143 2.25 -7.03 1.45
C ALA A 143 2.55 -6.44 0.06
N LEU A 144 3.17 -5.25 -0.01
CA LEU A 144 3.57 -4.62 -1.26
C LEU A 144 4.61 -5.44 -2.02
N VAL A 145 5.67 -5.91 -1.36
CA VAL A 145 6.70 -6.76 -1.99
C VAL A 145 6.07 -8.03 -2.56
N ASN A 146 5.17 -8.68 -1.82
CA ASN A 146 4.54 -9.91 -2.30
C ASN A 146 3.57 -9.65 -3.46
N ALA A 147 2.79 -8.58 -3.39
CA ALA A 147 1.87 -8.17 -4.45
C ALA A 147 2.60 -7.69 -5.72
N SER A 148 3.80 -7.12 -5.56
CA SER A 148 4.57 -6.51 -6.66
C SER A 148 4.86 -7.46 -7.83
N LYS A 149 4.87 -8.77 -7.58
CA LYS A 149 5.06 -9.82 -8.60
C LYS A 149 3.92 -9.87 -9.62
N TYR A 150 2.78 -9.28 -9.30
CA TYR A 150 1.53 -9.34 -10.07
C TYR A 150 1.02 -7.97 -10.53
N THR A 151 1.82 -6.92 -10.44
CA THR A 151 1.48 -5.56 -10.89
C THR A 151 2.59 -4.95 -11.73
N LEU A 152 2.23 -4.02 -12.62
CA LEU A 152 3.21 -3.21 -13.31
C LEU A 152 3.78 -2.14 -12.38
N GLY A 153 5.02 -1.76 -12.66
CA GLY A 153 5.70 -0.66 -12.01
C GLY A 153 6.59 -1.08 -10.86
N ASN A 154 6.95 -0.06 -10.08
CA ASN A 154 8.05 -0.10 -9.13
C ASN A 154 7.57 -0.28 -7.68
N VAL A 155 6.38 -0.89 -7.49
CA VAL A 155 5.74 -1.10 -6.18
C VAL A 155 6.66 -1.79 -5.17
N LYS A 156 7.49 -2.73 -5.64
CA LYS A 156 8.47 -3.43 -4.78
C LYS A 156 9.42 -2.48 -4.05
N TYR A 157 9.81 -1.37 -4.66
CA TYR A 157 10.73 -0.41 -4.04
C TYR A 157 10.04 0.40 -2.94
N LEU A 158 8.75 0.74 -3.11
CA LEU A 158 7.95 1.27 -2.00
C LEU A 158 7.87 0.24 -0.87
N GLY A 159 7.59 -1.02 -1.19
CA GLY A 159 7.57 -2.10 -0.19
C GLY A 159 8.88 -2.25 0.58
N TYR A 160 10.04 -2.21 -0.09
CA TYR A 160 11.34 -2.24 0.58
C TYR A 160 11.59 -1.02 1.45
N ALA A 161 11.21 0.18 0.99
CA ALA A 161 11.34 1.39 1.77
C ALA A 161 10.49 1.32 3.05
N GLU A 162 9.23 0.85 2.97
CA GLU A 162 8.35 0.64 4.11
C GLU A 162 8.89 -0.39 5.10
N ILE A 163 9.46 -1.50 4.63
CA ILE A 163 10.08 -2.52 5.49
C ILE A 163 11.28 -1.92 6.24
N ILE A 164 12.20 -1.26 5.53
CA ILE A 164 13.39 -0.66 6.15
C ILE A 164 12.98 0.40 7.17
N LEU A 165 12.04 1.27 6.79
CA LEU A 165 11.50 2.30 7.67
C LEU A 165 10.83 1.71 8.91
N GLY A 166 10.06 0.65 8.75
CA GLY A 166 9.41 -0.06 9.85
C GLY A 166 10.40 -0.74 10.79
N LEU A 167 11.50 -1.31 10.27
CA LEU A 167 12.57 -1.87 11.09
C LEU A 167 13.30 -0.79 11.90
N ILE A 168 13.58 0.37 11.29
CA ILE A 168 14.16 1.52 11.98
C ILE A 168 13.19 2.03 13.06
N CYS A 169 11.89 2.12 12.73
CA CYS A 169 10.85 2.49 13.68
C CYS A 169 10.76 1.52 14.87
N ALA A 170 10.95 0.22 14.63
CA ALA A 170 10.96 -0.79 15.71
C ALA A 170 12.14 -0.61 16.67
N ALA A 171 13.30 -0.15 16.16
CA ALA A 171 14.48 0.14 16.97
C ALA A 171 14.36 1.46 17.77
N LEU A 172 13.45 2.35 17.38
CA LEU A 172 13.21 3.65 18.01
C LEU A 172 11.76 3.76 18.54
N PRO A 173 11.39 2.95 19.55
CA PRO A 173 10.05 2.97 20.11
C PRO A 173 9.75 4.35 20.72
N GLY A 174 8.75 5.05 20.16
CA GLY A 174 8.39 6.43 20.54
C GLY A 174 8.14 7.33 19.34
N TYR A 175 8.82 7.08 18.22
CA TYR A 175 8.65 7.84 16.97
C TYR A 175 7.62 7.22 16.01
N GLY A 176 6.79 6.30 16.50
CA GLY A 176 5.88 5.49 15.68
C GLY A 176 5.00 6.31 14.74
N LEU A 177 4.41 7.41 15.24
CA LEU A 177 3.59 8.31 14.43
C LEU A 177 4.39 8.99 13.31
N TRP A 178 5.60 9.45 13.60
CA TRP A 178 6.45 10.16 12.63
C TRP A 178 6.91 9.23 11.50
N PHE A 179 7.36 8.02 11.85
CA PHE A 179 7.69 7.00 10.86
C PHE A 179 6.46 6.58 10.05
N TRP A 180 5.30 6.50 10.68
CA TRP A 180 4.05 6.19 10.00
C TRP A 180 3.65 7.28 8.99
N ILE A 181 3.74 8.56 9.36
CA ILE A 181 3.52 9.71 8.46
C ILE A 181 4.51 9.67 7.29
N PHE A 182 5.78 9.36 7.57
CA PHE A 182 6.79 9.31 6.53
C PHE A 182 6.53 8.18 5.52
N GLY A 183 6.22 6.97 6.00
CA GLY A 183 5.89 5.83 5.13
C GLY A 183 4.56 6.00 4.40
N PHE A 184 3.46 5.92 5.15
CA PHE A 184 2.11 5.96 4.58
C PHE A 184 1.75 7.30 3.95
N GLY A 185 2.38 8.41 4.37
CA GLY A 185 2.18 9.74 3.80
C GLY A 185 3.18 10.07 2.71
N VAL A 186 4.40 10.42 3.11
CA VAL A 186 5.41 11.01 2.22
C VAL A 186 5.85 10.04 1.13
N LEU A 187 6.22 8.80 1.49
CA LEU A 187 6.67 7.82 0.49
C LEU A 187 5.58 7.47 -0.51
N HIS A 188 4.32 7.41 -0.07
CA HIS A 188 3.18 7.18 -0.97
C HIS A 188 2.94 8.33 -1.95
N ILE A 189 3.08 9.58 -1.51
CA ILE A 189 2.99 10.76 -2.39
C ILE A 189 4.13 10.73 -3.42
N ILE A 190 5.36 10.47 -2.98
CA ILE A 190 6.52 10.38 -3.88
C ILE A 190 6.32 9.27 -4.90
N TYR A 191 5.99 8.06 -4.43
CA TYR A 191 5.75 6.91 -5.29
C TYR A 191 4.61 7.17 -6.29
N GLY A 192 3.47 7.67 -5.80
CA GLY A 192 2.31 7.99 -6.64
C GLY A 192 2.62 9.05 -7.69
N SER A 193 3.40 10.06 -7.33
CA SER A 193 3.85 11.11 -8.25
C SER A 193 4.77 10.56 -9.34
N LEU A 194 5.74 9.73 -8.98
CA LEU A 194 6.63 9.07 -9.94
C LEU A 194 5.85 8.18 -10.90
N MET A 195 4.88 7.41 -10.38
CA MET A 195 4.02 6.56 -11.19
C MET A 195 3.13 7.40 -12.12
N PHE A 196 2.53 8.49 -11.64
CA PHE A 196 1.70 9.38 -12.43
C PHE A 196 2.47 10.03 -13.60
N VAL A 197 3.73 10.39 -13.38
CA VAL A 197 4.59 10.91 -14.46
C VAL A 197 4.91 9.83 -15.49
N GLN A 198 5.18 8.59 -15.04
CA GLN A 198 5.41 7.45 -15.95
C GLN A 198 4.17 7.13 -16.77
N GLU A 199 2.98 7.22 -16.18
CA GLU A 199 1.70 7.01 -16.87
C GLU A 199 1.48 7.99 -18.02
N LYS A 200 1.90 9.25 -17.89
CA LYS A 200 1.72 10.26 -18.94
C LYS A 200 2.69 10.14 -20.11
N LYS A 201 3.76 9.35 -19.97
CA LYS A 201 4.76 9.14 -21.03
C LYS A 201 4.36 8.03 -22.02
N HIS A 202 3.28 7.30 -21.73
CA HIS A 202 2.73 6.22 -22.54
C HIS A 202 1.33 6.59 -23.03
#